data_AF-A0A6M3YZW5-F1
#
_entry.id   AF-A0A6M3YZW5-F1
#
_cell.length_a   1.000
_cell.length_b   1.000
_cell.length_c   1.000
_cell.angle_alpha   90.00
_cell.angle_beta   90.00
_cell.angle_gamma   90.00
#
_symmetry.space_group_name_H-M   'P 1'
#
loop_
_entity.id
_entity.type
_entity.pdbx_description
1 polymer ?
#
loop_
_entity_poly.entity_id
_entity_poly.type
_entity_poly.pdbx_seq_one_letter_code
_entity_poly.pdbx_strand_id
1 'polypeptide(L)'
;MKKLVAIGLGVLILSGCATQKQMTPMGGSKADGTVKMGYTFGMFEKPVVDLNSAKDLAGQKCKTWGYTGAEAFGGQTSTCAQVGAYGCEMTNVSIEYQCTGGKASEN
;
A
#
# COMPACT_ATOMS: atom_id res chain seq x y z
N MET A 1 56.43 3.83 -4.68
CA MET A 1 55.17 4.57 -4.92
C MET A 1 54.07 3.59 -5.38
N LYS A 2 53.69 2.63 -4.54
CA LYS A 2 52.69 1.57 -4.83
C LYS A 2 51.62 1.44 -3.74
N LYS A 3 51.63 2.32 -2.75
CA LYS A 3 50.77 2.26 -1.55
C LYS A 3 49.74 3.40 -1.46
N LEU A 4 49.64 4.23 -2.49
CA LEU A 4 48.80 5.45 -2.49
C LEU A 4 47.60 5.39 -3.44
N VAL A 5 47.30 4.24 -4.04
CA VAL A 5 46.10 4.05 -4.89
C VAL A 5 45.02 3.20 -4.19
N ALA A 6 45.26 2.78 -2.94
CA ALA A 6 44.31 1.99 -2.15
C ALA A 6 43.41 2.84 -1.24
N ILE A 7 43.17 4.11 -1.59
CA ILE A 7 42.35 5.03 -0.81
C ILE A 7 41.09 5.37 -1.61
N GLY A 8 39.94 4.92 -1.09
CA GLY A 8 38.70 5.68 -1.26
C GLY A 8 37.61 5.08 -2.14
N LEU A 9 37.51 3.75 -2.29
CA LEU A 9 36.28 3.15 -2.82
C LEU A 9 35.35 2.72 -1.67
N GLY A 10 34.93 3.71 -0.86
CA GLY A 10 33.86 3.53 0.12
C GLY A 10 32.52 3.52 -0.62
N VAL A 11 32.15 2.39 -1.21
CA VAL A 11 30.81 2.20 -1.76
C VAL A 11 29.84 2.25 -0.58
N LEU A 12 29.17 3.39 -0.41
CA LEU A 12 28.03 3.54 0.49
C LEU A 12 26.90 2.69 -0.09
N ILE A 13 26.78 1.44 0.36
CA ILE A 13 25.66 0.58 0.04
C ILE A 13 24.47 1.10 0.87
N LEU A 14 23.71 2.03 0.30
CA LEU A 14 22.42 2.45 0.85
C LEU A 14 21.43 1.29 0.67
N SER A 15 21.44 0.33 1.58
CA SER A 15 20.42 -0.72 1.65
C SER A 15 19.12 -0.11 2.18
N GLY A 16 18.09 0.00 1.34
CA GLY A 16 16.74 0.35 1.80
C GLY A 16 16.20 -0.73 2.74
N CYS A 17 15.57 -0.32 3.85
CA CYS A 17 14.99 -1.26 4.82
C CYS A 17 13.74 -1.90 4.23
N ALA A 18 13.81 -3.20 3.92
CA ALA A 18 12.63 -3.97 3.55
C ALA A 18 11.72 -4.10 4.77
N THR A 19 10.49 -3.59 4.67
CA THR A 19 9.54 -3.55 5.78
C THR A 19 8.22 -4.16 5.33
N GLN A 20 7.71 -5.12 6.09
CA GLN A 20 6.40 -5.71 5.84
C GLN A 20 5.34 -4.68 6.23
N LYS A 21 4.54 -4.22 5.26
CA LYS A 21 3.41 -3.33 5.52
C LYS A 21 2.12 -4.09 5.23
N GLN A 22 1.24 -4.14 6.23
CA GLN A 22 -0.11 -4.67 6.05
C GLN A 22 -1.04 -3.52 5.64
N MET A 23 -1.85 -3.74 4.60
CA MET A 23 -2.89 -2.80 4.25
C MET A 23 -4.00 -2.81 5.29
N THR A 24 -4.46 -1.62 5.67
CA THR A 24 -5.58 -1.42 6.57
C THR A 24 -6.72 -0.69 5.86
N PRO A 25 -7.97 -0.85 6.33
CA PRO A 25 -9.09 -0.10 5.78
C PRO A 25 -8.92 1.38 6.12
N MET A 26 -8.78 2.22 5.10
CA MET A 26 -8.67 3.68 5.21
C MET A 26 -10.01 4.39 4.99
N GLY A 27 -10.99 3.69 4.42
CA GLY A 27 -12.31 4.24 4.13
C GLY A 27 -13.16 3.29 3.30
N GLY A 28 -14.27 3.78 2.79
CA GLY A 28 -15.19 3.03 1.94
C GLY A 28 -16.60 3.59 2.02
N SER A 29 -17.43 3.22 1.06
CA SER A 29 -18.83 3.58 0.99
C SER A 29 -19.68 2.33 0.89
N LYS A 30 -20.53 2.10 1.88
CA LYS A 30 -21.51 1.00 1.83
C LYS A 30 -22.54 1.22 0.71
N ALA A 31 -22.89 2.48 0.43
CA ALA A 31 -23.85 2.82 -0.60
C ALA A 31 -23.30 2.54 -2.00
N ASP A 32 -22.01 2.84 -2.21
CA ASP A 32 -21.34 2.60 -3.50
C ASP A 32 -20.72 1.19 -3.60
N GLY A 33 -20.74 0.43 -2.50
CA GLY A 33 -20.14 -0.90 -2.43
C GLY A 33 -18.62 -0.89 -2.58
N THR A 34 -17.94 0.10 -2.01
CA THR A 34 -16.48 0.26 -2.14
C THR A 34 -15.77 0.26 -0.79
N VAL A 35 -14.56 -0.30 -0.74
CA VAL A 35 -13.67 -0.31 0.42
C VAL A 35 -12.29 0.16 -0.02
N LYS A 36 -11.77 1.18 0.65
CA LYS A 36 -10.43 1.70 0.42
C LYS A 36 -9.46 1.05 1.38
N MET A 37 -8.49 0.31 0.85
CA MET A 37 -7.39 -0.26 1.63
C MET A 37 -6.12 0.51 1.36
N GLY A 38 -5.25 0.68 2.35
CA GLY A 38 -3.98 1.34 2.12
C GLY A 38 -2.97 1.16 3.23
N TYR A 39 -1.78 1.69 3.00
CA TYR A 39 -0.65 1.64 3.91
C TYR A 39 0.22 2.88 3.74
N THR A 40 1.00 3.18 4.77
CA THR A 40 1.95 4.30 4.77
C THR A 40 3.37 3.76 4.90
N PHE A 41 4.31 4.38 4.19
CA PHE A 41 5.73 4.08 4.33
C PHE A 41 6.58 5.34 4.19
N GLY A 42 7.75 5.32 4.82
CA GLY A 42 8.71 6.42 4.80
C GLY A 42 9.60 6.42 3.55
N MET A 43 10.24 7.55 3.26
CA MET A 43 11.16 7.75 2.12
C MET A 43 12.22 6.66 1.94
N PHE A 44 12.77 6.12 3.03
CA PHE A 44 13.85 5.12 3.00
C PHE A 44 13.37 3.69 3.20
N GLU A 45 12.06 3.49 3.35
CA GLU A 45 11.46 2.17 3.48
C GLU A 45 11.19 1.57 2.10
N LYS A 46 11.49 0.27 1.95
CA LYS A 46 11.03 -0.53 0.82
C LYS A 46 9.85 -1.39 1.29
N PRO A 47 8.60 -0.93 1.14
CA PRO A 47 7.45 -1.67 1.63
C PRO A 47 7.26 -2.95 0.83
N VAL A 48 7.08 -4.05 1.53
CA VAL A 48 6.66 -5.33 0.96
C VAL A 48 5.25 -5.58 1.49
N VAL A 49 4.31 -5.76 0.56
CA VAL A 49 2.88 -5.78 0.86
C VAL A 49 2.26 -7.06 0.30
N ASP A 50 1.43 -7.70 1.11
CA ASP A 50 0.61 -8.82 0.69
C ASP A 50 -0.76 -8.32 0.19
N LEU A 51 -0.93 -8.29 -1.12
CA LEU A 51 -2.18 -7.89 -1.77
C LEU A 51 -3.31 -8.91 -1.57
N ASN A 52 -3.00 -10.18 -1.34
CA ASN A 52 -4.03 -11.19 -1.06
C ASN A 52 -4.63 -10.94 0.32
N SER A 53 -3.79 -10.67 1.33
CA SER A 53 -4.26 -10.28 2.66
C SER A 53 -5.12 -9.00 2.62
N ALA A 54 -4.73 -8.02 1.79
CA ALA A 54 -5.52 -6.81 1.59
C ALA A 54 -6.91 -7.11 0.98
N LYS A 55 -6.97 -7.96 -0.05
CA LYS A 55 -8.22 -8.41 -0.68
C LYS A 55 -9.11 -9.16 0.31
N ASP A 56 -8.54 -10.06 1.10
CA ASP A 56 -9.28 -10.82 2.10
C ASP A 56 -9.88 -9.90 3.17
N LEU A 57 -9.10 -8.93 3.65
CA LEU A 57 -9.55 -7.97 4.65
C LEU A 57 -10.62 -7.02 4.08
N ALA A 58 -10.49 -6.58 2.83
CA ALA A 58 -11.53 -5.84 2.12
C ALA A 58 -12.80 -6.68 1.95
N GLY A 59 -12.66 -7.95 1.57
CA GLY A 59 -13.76 -8.91 1.47
C GLY A 59 -14.47 -9.14 2.79
N GLN A 60 -13.73 -9.21 3.91
CA GLN A 60 -14.31 -9.27 5.25
C GLN A 60 -15.15 -8.03 5.56
N LYS A 61 -14.70 -6.83 5.18
CA LYS A 61 -15.50 -5.60 5.33
C LYS A 61 -16.75 -5.65 4.46
N CYS A 62 -16.63 -6.03 3.20
CA CYS A 62 -17.77 -6.19 2.29
C CYS A 62 -18.79 -7.22 2.81
N LYS A 63 -18.34 -8.32 3.42
CA LYS A 63 -19.22 -9.32 4.06
C LYS A 63 -20.06 -8.74 5.19
N THR A 64 -19.54 -7.79 5.97
CA THR A 64 -20.35 -7.08 6.99
C THR A 64 -21.50 -6.26 6.39
N TRP A 65 -21.44 -5.95 5.09
CA TRP A 65 -22.47 -5.25 4.35
C TRP A 65 -23.40 -6.17 3.55
N GLY A 66 -23.18 -7.49 3.59
CA GLY A 66 -23.99 -8.50 2.90
C GLY A 66 -23.46 -8.92 1.53
N TYR A 67 -22.24 -8.54 1.17
CA TYR A 67 -21.56 -8.99 -0.04
C TYR A 67 -20.78 -10.29 0.21
N THR A 68 -20.35 -10.97 -0.86
CA THR A 68 -19.62 -12.24 -0.74
C THR A 68 -18.11 -12.08 -0.79
N GLY A 69 -17.62 -11.03 -1.45
CA GLY A 69 -16.20 -10.78 -1.65
C GLY A 69 -15.92 -9.33 -2.01
N ALA A 70 -14.67 -9.08 -2.42
CA ALA A 70 -14.22 -7.80 -2.91
C ALA A 70 -13.16 -7.99 -4.01
N GLU A 71 -13.15 -7.12 -5.01
CA GLU A 71 -12.18 -7.11 -6.11
C GLU A 71 -11.54 -5.72 -6.25
N ALA A 72 -10.23 -5.69 -6.48
CA ALA A 72 -9.51 -4.43 -6.65
C ALA A 72 -9.91 -3.75 -7.96
N PHE A 73 -10.16 -2.44 -7.92
CA PHE A 73 -10.45 -1.62 -9.09
C PHE A 73 -9.76 -0.25 -8.99
N GLY A 74 -9.69 0.48 -10.10
CA GLY A 74 -9.08 1.82 -10.13
C GLY A 74 -7.55 1.86 -9.95
N GLY A 75 -6.91 0.71 -9.75
CA GLY A 75 -5.46 0.60 -9.58
C GLY A 75 -4.96 1.09 -8.22
N GLN A 76 -3.65 1.24 -8.12
CA GLN A 76 -2.99 1.73 -6.91
C GLN A 76 -2.72 3.24 -7.02
N THR A 77 -3.21 3.99 -6.04
CA THR A 77 -2.97 5.44 -5.91
C THR A 77 -1.90 5.69 -4.86
N SER A 78 -0.89 6.49 -5.20
CA SER A 78 0.18 6.89 -4.29
C SER A 78 0.16 8.41 -4.11
N THR A 79 -0.01 8.89 -2.89
CA THR A 79 0.00 10.32 -2.56
C THR A 79 1.02 10.63 -1.49
N CYS A 80 1.60 11.82 -1.55
CA CYS A 80 2.48 12.27 -0.49
C CYS A 80 1.67 12.69 0.73
N ALA A 81 1.88 12.02 1.86
CA ALA A 81 1.23 12.33 3.12
C ALA A 81 1.97 13.42 3.89
N GLN A 82 3.30 13.47 3.77
CA GLN A 82 4.14 14.46 4.43
C GLN A 82 5.28 14.89 3.50
N VAL A 83 5.33 16.19 3.18
CA VAL A 83 6.42 16.80 2.42
C VAL A 83 7.44 17.38 3.41
N GLY A 84 8.70 17.01 3.25
CA GLY A 84 9.83 17.54 4.01
C GLY A 84 10.84 18.27 3.12
N ALA A 85 11.99 18.60 3.71
CA ALA A 85 13.02 19.42 3.07
C ALA A 85 13.65 18.76 1.82
N TYR A 86 13.61 17.43 1.73
CA TYR A 86 14.24 16.65 0.66
C TYR A 86 13.23 15.91 -0.24
N GLY A 87 11.94 16.25 -0.13
CA GLY A 87 10.86 15.63 -0.90
C GLY A 87 9.80 14.96 -0.01
N CYS A 88 9.16 13.92 -0.50
CA CYS A 88 8.11 13.24 0.25
C CYS A 88 8.69 12.33 1.34
N GLU A 89 8.50 12.69 2.60
CA GLU A 89 8.99 11.92 3.75
C GLU A 89 8.10 10.72 4.06
N MET A 90 6.78 10.86 3.85
CA MET A 90 5.80 9.79 4.05
C MET A 90 4.89 9.68 2.84
N THR A 91 4.79 8.48 2.28
CA THR A 91 3.92 8.17 1.15
C THR A 91 2.76 7.31 1.62
N ASN A 92 1.54 7.72 1.27
CA ASN A 92 0.33 6.93 1.43
C ASN A 92 0.01 6.23 0.12
N VAL A 93 -0.17 4.92 0.19
CA VAL A 93 -0.60 4.10 -0.93
C VAL A 93 -1.95 3.51 -0.61
N SER A 94 -2.88 3.60 -1.56
CA SER A 94 -4.21 3.04 -1.43
C SER A 94 -4.67 2.33 -2.69
N ILE A 95 -5.51 1.32 -2.50
CA ILE A 95 -6.18 0.54 -3.54
C ILE A 95 -7.66 0.52 -3.18
N GLU A 96 -8.50 0.82 -4.16
CA GLU A 96 -9.95 0.73 -4.02
C GLU A 96 -10.41 -0.69 -4.36
N TYR A 97 -11.34 -1.22 -3.56
CA TYR A 97 -11.94 -2.52 -3.76
C TYR A 97 -13.45 -2.38 -3.91
N GLN A 98 -14.01 -2.98 -4.96
CA GLN A 98 -15.44 -3.07 -5.17
C GLN A 98 -15.95 -4.35 -4.53
N CYS A 99 -16.96 -4.25 -3.68
CA CYS A 99 -17.63 -5.39 -3.10
C CYS A 99 -18.37 -6.17 -4.19
N THR A 100 -18.19 -7.49 -4.22
CA THR A 100 -18.74 -8.37 -5.25
C THR A 100 -19.63 -9.47 -4.67
N GLY A 101 -20.64 -9.85 -5.46
CA GLY A 101 -21.68 -10.84 -5.12
C GLY A 101 -22.56 -10.44 -3.93
N GLY A 102 -23.69 -11.12 -3.77
CA GLY A 102 -24.76 -10.71 -2.84
C GLY A 102 -25.76 -9.74 -3.51
N LYS A 103 -26.69 -9.17 -2.72
CA LYS A 103 -27.92 -8.49 -3.19
C LYS A 103 -27.75 -7.38 -4.25
N ALA A 104 -26.55 -6.85 -4.47
CA ALA A 104 -26.29 -5.86 -5.51
C ALA A 104 -26.29 -6.44 -6.94
N SER A 105 -26.07 -7.74 -7.11
CA SER A 105 -26.13 -8.42 -8.42
C SER A 105 -27.52 -8.99 -8.74
N GLU A 106 -28.51 -8.77 -7.88
CA GLU A 106 -29.87 -9.34 -8.00
C GLU A 106 -30.94 -8.30 -8.40
N ASN A 107 -30.55 -7.08 -8.77
CA ASN A 107 -31.45 -6.04 -9.31
C ASN A 107 -31.23 -5.83 -10.81
#